data_AF-A0A317JZG7-F1
#
_entry.id   AF-A0A317JZG7-F1
#
_cell.length_a   1.000
_cell.length_b   1.000
_cell.length_c   1.000
_cell.angle_alpha   90.00
_cell.angle_beta   90.00
_cell.angle_gamma   90.00
#
_symmetry.space_group_name_H-M   'P 1'
#
loop_
_entity.id
_entity.type
_entity.pdbx_description
1 polymer ?
#
loop_
_entity_poly.entity_id
_entity_poly.type
_entity_poly.pdbx_seq_one_letter_code
_entity_poly.pdbx_strand_id
1 'polypeptide(L)'
;MRYVDASQTGGGDVSNPQIIGQGGWQQFRFLFPGADNVIYAVDQAGRLLRYVDASQTGGGDVSNPQIIGQGGWQQFRFLFPGTSNVIYAVVP
;
A
#
# COMPACT_ATOMS: atom_id res chain seq x y z
N MET A 1 2.34 -2.54 -9.26
CA MET A 1 3.72 -2.62 -9.77
C MET A 1 4.65 -2.02 -8.73
N ARG A 2 5.82 -2.60 -8.51
CA ARG A 2 6.86 -2.06 -7.62
C ARG A 2 8.00 -1.46 -8.44
N TYR A 3 8.46 -0.28 -8.07
CA TYR A 3 9.65 0.39 -8.61
C TYR A 3 10.67 0.59 -7.50
N VAL A 4 11.94 0.36 -7.79
CA VAL A 4 13.06 0.72 -6.91
C VAL A 4 13.89 1.75 -7.66
N ASP A 5 14.05 2.95 -7.08
CA ASP A 5 15.14 3.84 -7.47
C ASP A 5 16.42 3.25 -6.89
N ALA A 6 17.06 2.38 -7.67
CA ALA A 6 18.27 1.67 -7.27
C ALA A 6 19.45 2.63 -7.05
N SER A 7 19.39 3.84 -7.59
CA SER A 7 20.47 4.83 -7.53
C SER A 7 20.32 5.79 -6.34
N GLN A 8 19.09 6.04 -5.88
CA GLN A 8 18.75 7.13 -4.94
C GLN A 8 19.26 8.52 -5.38
N THR A 9 19.63 8.68 -6.65
CA THR A 9 20.26 9.92 -7.16
C THR A 9 19.26 10.86 -7.81
N GLY A 10 17.98 10.48 -7.92
CA GLY A 10 16.98 11.25 -8.66
C GLY A 10 17.24 11.33 -10.17
N GLY A 11 18.19 10.54 -10.69
CA GLY A 11 18.68 10.57 -12.08
C GLY A 11 17.84 9.79 -13.10
N GLY A 12 16.75 9.16 -12.68
CA GLY A 12 15.68 8.79 -13.61
C GLY A 12 15.77 7.42 -14.29
N ASP A 13 16.33 6.40 -13.65
CA ASP A 13 16.02 5.01 -14.02
C ASP A 13 15.51 4.24 -12.81
N VAL A 14 14.20 4.03 -12.78
CA VAL A 14 13.57 3.06 -11.88
C VAL A 14 13.75 1.67 -12.49
N SER A 15 14.06 0.68 -11.66
CA SER A 15 14.17 -0.72 -12.09
C SER A 15 12.94 -1.17 -12.89
N ASN A 16 13.12 -2.14 -13.82
CA ASN A 16 11.99 -2.76 -14.53
C ASN A 16 10.90 -3.19 -13.54
N PRO A 17 9.64 -2.75 -13.70
CA PRO A 17 8.62 -2.94 -12.69
C PRO A 17 8.30 -4.42 -12.48
N GLN A 18 8.14 -4.80 -11.22
CA GLN A 18 7.63 -6.12 -10.86
C GLN A 18 6.13 -6.06 -10.61
N ILE A 19 5.39 -7.04 -11.13
CA ILE A 19 3.94 -7.18 -10.90
C ILE A 19 3.73 -7.96 -9.60
N ILE A 20 3.13 -7.30 -8.61
CA ILE A 20 2.88 -7.85 -7.27
C ILE A 20 1.39 -8.01 -6.95
N GLY A 21 0.54 -7.92 -7.98
CA GLY A 21 -0.91 -7.94 -7.84
C GLY A 21 -1.58 -7.95 -9.19
N GLN A 22 -2.34 -9.00 -9.49
CA GLN A 22 -2.94 -9.22 -10.82
C GLN A 22 -4.19 -8.37 -11.13
N GLY A 23 -4.79 -7.68 -10.15
CA GLY A 23 -5.96 -6.85 -10.40
C GLY A 23 -6.65 -6.37 -9.12
N GLY A 24 -7.79 -5.68 -9.28
CA GLY A 24 -8.64 -5.24 -8.16
C GLY A 24 -8.14 -4.02 -7.37
N TRP A 25 -7.02 -3.41 -7.75
CA TRP A 25 -6.46 -2.27 -7.01
C TRP A 25 -7.22 -0.95 -7.20
N GLN A 26 -7.89 -0.78 -8.34
CA GLN A 26 -8.56 0.48 -8.72
C GLN A 26 -9.78 0.82 -7.84
N GLN A 27 -10.31 -0.15 -7.11
CA GLN A 27 -11.51 0.03 -6.30
C GLN A 27 -11.23 0.63 -4.91
N PHE A 28 -9.96 0.67 -4.49
CA PHE A 28 -9.60 1.15 -3.16
C PHE A 28 -9.72 2.67 -3.06
N ARG A 29 -10.35 3.15 -1.99
CA ARG A 29 -10.47 4.58 -1.73
C ARG A 29 -9.14 5.20 -1.31
N PHE A 30 -8.38 4.45 -0.53
CA PHE A 30 -7.01 4.77 -0.14
C PHE A 30 -6.13 3.59 -0.45
N LEU A 31 -4.94 3.86 -1.00
CA LEU A 31 -3.91 2.86 -1.28
C LEU A 31 -2.55 3.53 -1.09
N PHE A 32 -1.80 3.12 -0.07
CA PHE A 32 -0.57 3.81 0.33
C PHE A 32 0.45 2.84 0.96
N PRO A 33 1.76 3.17 0.91
CA PRO A 33 2.78 2.30 1.48
C PRO A 33 2.79 2.39 3.01
N GLY A 34 3.15 1.29 3.66
CA GLY A 34 3.65 1.25 5.03
C GLY A 34 5.16 1.00 5.08
N ALA A 35 5.71 0.80 6.28
CA ALA A 35 7.07 0.31 6.42
C ALA A 35 7.17 -1.17 5.99
N ASP A 36 8.39 -1.66 5.76
CA ASP A 36 8.70 -3.09 5.61
C ASP A 36 7.86 -3.82 4.55
N ASN A 37 7.73 -3.24 3.36
CA ASN A 37 7.01 -3.80 2.20
C ASN A 37 5.50 -4.00 2.45
N VAL A 38 4.92 -3.24 3.37
CA VAL A 38 3.49 -3.22 3.62
C VAL A 38 2.80 -2.28 2.64
N ILE A 39 1.62 -2.69 2.20
CA ILE A 39 0.67 -1.84 1.49
C ILE A 39 -0.62 -1.80 2.30
N TYR A 40 -1.09 -0.60 2.61
CA TYR A 40 -2.38 -0.39 3.24
C TYR A 40 -3.40 0.00 2.17
N ALA A 41 -4.62 -0.53 2.32
CA ALA A 41 -5.72 -0.19 1.45
C ALA A 41 -7.03 -0.02 2.24
N VAL A 42 -7.91 0.83 1.76
CA VAL A 42 -9.28 0.95 2.27
C VAL A 42 -10.25 0.50 1.20
N ASP A 43 -10.98 -0.57 1.50
CA ASP A 43 -11.97 -1.14 0.58
C ASP A 43 -13.30 -0.37 0.60
N GLN A 44 -14.21 -0.75 -0.29
CA GLN A 44 -15.52 -0.11 -0.44
C GLN A 44 -16.42 -0.31 0.80
N ALA A 45 -16.18 -1.34 1.60
CA ALA A 45 -16.88 -1.56 2.87
C ALA A 45 -16.30 -0.69 4.01
N GLY A 46 -15.21 0.04 3.75
CA GLY A 46 -14.57 0.90 4.73
C GLY A 46 -13.60 0.19 5.67
N ARG A 47 -13.21 -1.03 5.34
CA ARG A 47 -12.24 -1.80 6.13
C ARG A 47 -10.83 -1.33 5.79
N LEU A 48 -9.96 -1.31 6.80
CA LEU A 48 -8.52 -1.13 6.61
C LEU A 48 -7.87 -2.49 6.41
N LEU A 49 -7.24 -2.66 5.25
CA LEU A 49 -6.54 -3.86 4.83
C LEU A 49 -5.04 -3.64 4.88
N ARG A 50 -4.30 -4.69 5.26
CA ARG A 50 -2.84 -4.74 5.25
C ARG A 50 -2.38 -5.89 4.36
N TYR A 51 -1.68 -5.56 3.28
CA TYR A 51 -0.99 -6.50 2.40
C TYR A 51 0.51 -6.49 2.74
N VAL A 52 1.17 -7.63 2.62
CA VAL A 52 2.62 -7.75 2.72
C VAL A 52 3.15 -8.30 1.40
N ASP A 53 4.06 -7.57 0.75
CA ASP A 53 4.88 -8.15 -0.32
C ASP A 53 6.00 -8.98 0.34
N ALA A 54 5.65 -10.23 0.67
CA ALA A 54 6.56 -11.17 1.33
C ALA A 54 7.73 -11.60 0.43
N SER A 55 7.59 -11.46 -0.89
CA SER A 55 8.63 -11.87 -1.83
C SER A 55 9.83 -10.93 -1.76
N GLN A 56 9.60 -9.62 -1.54
CA GLN A 56 10.57 -8.51 -1.63
C GLN A 56 11.34 -8.42 -2.96
N THR A 57 11.17 -9.42 -3.82
CA THR A 57 11.74 -9.61 -5.15
C THR A 57 10.70 -9.32 -6.24
N GLY A 58 9.43 -9.15 -5.86
CA GLY A 58 8.33 -8.84 -6.77
C GLY A 58 7.87 -10.04 -7.62
N GLY A 59 8.31 -11.25 -7.27
CA GLY A 59 8.04 -12.48 -8.02
C GLY A 59 6.73 -13.19 -7.67
N GLY A 60 5.82 -12.56 -6.92
CA GLY A 60 4.54 -13.15 -6.54
C GLY A 60 3.48 -12.12 -6.18
N ASP A 61 2.21 -12.52 -6.23
CA ASP A 61 1.11 -11.69 -5.71
C ASP A 61 1.35 -11.43 -4.21
N VAL A 62 1.05 -10.20 -3.77
CA VAL A 62 1.02 -9.86 -2.34
C VAL A 62 0.16 -10.86 -1.56
N SER A 63 0.46 -11.02 -0.28
CA SER A 63 -0.31 -11.90 0.60
C SER A 63 -1.80 -11.58 0.57
N ASN A 64 -2.63 -12.58 0.89
CA ASN A 64 -4.02 -12.31 1.28
C ASN A 64 -4.04 -11.20 2.35
N PRO A 65 -4.89 -10.16 2.21
CA PRO A 65 -4.85 -9.03 3.11
C PRO A 65 -5.32 -9.44 4.51
N GLN A 66 -4.67 -8.88 5.51
CA GLN A 66 -5.18 -8.88 6.88
C GLN A 66 -6.14 -7.70 7.05
N ILE A 67 -7.32 -7.95 7.61
CA ILE A 67 -8.23 -6.87 8.03
C ILE A 67 -7.74 -6.37 9.39
N ILE A 68 -7.28 -5.13 9.45
CA ILE A 68 -6.78 -4.50 10.68
C ILE A 68 -7.67 -3.34 11.15
N GLY A 69 -8.71 -3.01 10.39
CA GLY A 69 -9.77 -2.10 10.79
C GLY A 69 -11.09 -2.58 10.21
N GLN A 70 -12.11 -2.74 11.05
CA GLN A 70 -13.36 -3.42 10.69
C GLN A 70 -14.36 -2.53 9.92
N GLY A 71 -14.14 -1.21 9.85
CA GLY A 71 -15.02 -0.28 9.16
C GLY A 71 -14.72 1.18 9.48
N GLY A 72 -15.36 2.09 8.72
CA GLY A 72 -15.30 3.54 8.97
C GLY A 72 -14.08 4.27 8.40
N TRP A 73 -13.11 3.57 7.82
CA TRP A 73 -11.89 4.21 7.31
C TRP A 73 -12.11 5.04 6.03
N GLN A 74 -13.20 4.78 5.32
CA GLN A 74 -13.58 5.54 4.13
C GLN A 74 -14.00 6.99 4.43
N GLN A 75 -14.33 7.30 5.70
CA GLN A 75 -14.84 8.62 6.08
C GLN A 75 -13.76 9.72 6.09
N PHE A 76 -12.49 9.35 6.17
CA PHE A 76 -11.40 10.31 6.24
C PHE A 76 -11.23 11.06 4.91
N ARG A 77 -10.77 12.32 5.01
CA ARG A 77 -10.40 13.15 3.86
C ARG A 77 -9.00 12.82 3.36
N PHE A 78 -8.07 12.61 4.30
CA PHE A 78 -6.71 12.17 4.02
C PHE A 78 -6.36 11.00 4.94
N LEU A 79 -5.61 10.04 4.39
CA LEU A 79 -5.08 8.89 5.11
C LEU A 79 -3.69 8.58 4.54
N PHE A 80 -2.65 8.67 5.36
CA PHE A 80 -1.26 8.61 4.88
C PHE A 80 -0.30 8.06 5.94
N PRO A 81 0.83 7.49 5.51
CA PRO A 81 1.78 6.89 6.44
C PRO A 81 2.57 7.95 7.21
N GLY A 82 2.83 7.65 8.48
CA GLY A 82 3.84 8.29 9.30
C GLY A 82 5.09 7.41 9.44
N THR A 83 6.01 7.82 10.30
CA THR A 83 7.15 6.99 10.69
C THR A 83 6.73 5.88 11.64
N SER A 84 7.49 4.78 11.69
CA SER A 84 7.34 3.73 12.71
C SER A 84 5.94 3.09 12.77
N ASN A 85 5.37 2.74 11.62
CA ASN A 85 4.05 2.07 11.50
C ASN A 85 2.84 2.88 11.98
N VAL A 86 2.97 4.21 12.05
CA VAL A 86 1.86 5.12 12.32
C VAL A 86 1.08 5.43 11.04
N ILE A 87 -0.25 5.54 11.14
CA ILE A 87 -1.12 6.03 10.07
C ILE A 87 -1.81 7.30 10.58
N TYR A 88 -1.65 8.40 9.85
CA TYR A 88 -2.33 9.66 10.13
C TYR A 88 -3.62 9.77 9.31
N ALA A 89 -4.66 10.30 9.94
CA ALA A 89 -5.96 10.51 9.33
C ALA A 89 -6.43 11.94 9.58
N VAL A 90 -7.03 12.55 8.56
CA VAL A 90 -7.65 13.88 8.66
C VAL A 90 -9.15 13.71 8.50
N VAL A 91 -9.88 14.12 9.54
CA VAL A 91 -11.35 14.23 9.48
C VAL A 91 -11.74 15.43 8.62
N PRO A 92 -12.94 15.43 8.01
CA PRO A 92 -13.42 16.51 7.14
C PRO A 92 -13.22 17.92 7.70
#